data_AF-A0A557R2Q3-F1
#
_entry.id   AF-A0A557R2Q3-F1
#
_cell.length_a   1.000
_cell.length_b   1.000
_cell.length_c   1.000
_cell.angle_alpha   90.00
_cell.angle_beta   90.00
_cell.angle_gamma   90.00
#
_symmetry.space_group_name_H-M   'P 1'
#
loop_
_entity.id
_entity.type
_entity.pdbx_description
1 polymer ?
#
loop_
_entity_poly.entity_id
_entity_poly.type
_entity_poly.pdbx_seq_one_letter_code
_entity_poly.pdbx_strand_id
1 'polypeptide(L)'
;MLTFWGFLLPVGLAMNVLCAARPLPAIGRVGLCVSVLSICLAAPVASAAVSYTVTPIASGFIATDINDTGWVAGTTTASNYRASLWSSGSGMLDLGQLVGATPDSMALGINNENRVVGAGVSGSTRIPRTDLEWTDDAFQWTRDTGMQYLNTSSPQVSSLAAAINDQNQIAGTVNRAGTQVAAMTTPDGTQRLLGTLTGGSDYSGWTGFSSAAAINAGGDVVGTSRSVAGGNHAFLWTEAGGMQDLGFLPGAYENSRATGINDARQVIGWNQGDDCWCAFLWSATDGMQSLGHLSGAATGYESSFASDINNAGQVIGWSYVGDVAHAMRWTETAGMQDLNALIDPAEGWVLSSANGINEKGQIVGTGLLNGQSYGFVLSPVPEPATWAMMLGGLGVLFRRRRRFDV
;
A
#
# COMPACT_ATOMS: atom_id res chain seq x y z
N MET A 1 -44.72 29.50 40.90
CA MET A 1 -45.53 29.04 39.76
C MET A 1 -44.97 27.70 39.31
N LEU A 2 -45.71 26.63 39.62
CA LEU A 2 -45.75 25.27 39.07
C LEU A 2 -44.47 24.61 38.51
N THR A 3 -43.95 23.68 39.31
CA THR A 3 -43.27 22.45 38.89
C THR A 3 -44.31 21.39 38.51
N PHE A 4 -44.06 20.58 37.48
CA PHE A 4 -44.83 19.36 37.21
C PHE A 4 -43.88 18.20 36.88
N TRP A 5 -43.94 17.18 37.72
CA TRP A 5 -43.42 15.83 37.50
C TRP A 5 -44.47 14.99 36.78
N GLY A 6 -44.04 14.05 35.93
CA GLY A 6 -44.90 13.02 35.34
C GLY A 6 -44.10 11.78 35.00
N PHE A 7 -44.23 10.74 35.85
CA PHE A 7 -43.72 9.38 35.66
C PHE A 7 -44.88 8.47 35.20
N LEU A 8 -44.60 7.66 34.16
CA LEU A 8 -45.03 6.26 33.90
C LEU A 8 -46.51 5.81 34.02
N LEU A 9 -47.03 5.18 32.95
CA LEU A 9 -47.43 3.75 32.86
C LEU A 9 -48.04 3.39 31.45
N PRO A 10 -48.15 2.09 31.05
CA PRO A 10 -47.95 1.61 29.67
C PRO A 10 -49.14 0.88 29.00
N VAL A 11 -48.99 0.68 27.68
CA VAL A 11 -49.39 -0.45 26.79
C VAL A 11 -50.73 -1.18 27.04
N GLY A 12 -51.59 -1.14 26.00
CA GLY A 12 -52.35 -2.32 25.55
C GLY A 12 -53.88 -2.23 25.64
N LEU A 13 -54.54 -1.94 24.51
CA LEU A 13 -55.76 -2.59 23.97
C LEU A 13 -56.42 -1.66 22.93
N ALA A 14 -56.30 -1.98 21.64
CA ALA A 14 -57.26 -1.57 20.61
C ALA A 14 -57.07 -2.39 19.32
N MET A 15 -57.06 -3.71 19.43
CA MET A 15 -57.50 -4.60 18.33
C MET A 15 -58.96 -4.95 18.60
N ASN A 16 -59.78 -4.97 17.55
CA ASN A 16 -61.22 -5.29 17.51
C ASN A 16 -62.21 -4.12 17.61
N VAL A 17 -62.20 -3.20 16.64
CA VAL A 17 -63.46 -2.73 16.00
C VAL A 17 -63.10 -2.26 14.58
N LEU A 18 -63.29 -3.11 13.56
CA LEU A 18 -63.53 -2.73 12.15
C LEU A 18 -63.63 -4.02 11.31
N CYS A 19 -64.68 -4.79 11.56
CA CYS A 19 -65.09 -5.86 10.65
C CYS A 19 -66.60 -6.06 10.78
N ALA A 20 -67.39 -5.21 10.12
CA ALA A 20 -68.77 -5.52 9.73
C ALA A 20 -69.33 -4.43 8.79
N ALA A 21 -69.93 -4.90 7.70
CA ALA A 21 -70.91 -4.23 6.84
C ALA A 21 -70.45 -3.66 5.47
N ARG A 22 -70.76 -4.48 4.45
CA ARG A 22 -71.13 -4.19 3.04
C ARG A 22 -70.06 -4.47 1.96
N PRO A 23 -70.44 -5.17 0.87
CA PRO A 23 -69.53 -5.47 -0.24
C PRO A 23 -69.49 -4.28 -1.21
N LEU A 24 -68.29 -3.87 -1.63
CA LEU A 24 -68.11 -2.91 -2.73
C LEU A 24 -67.45 -3.63 -3.93
N PRO A 25 -67.82 -3.27 -5.18
CA PRO A 25 -67.52 -4.07 -6.35
C PRO A 25 -66.09 -3.87 -6.88
N ALA A 26 -65.66 -4.84 -7.68
CA ALA A 26 -64.37 -4.86 -8.35
C ALA A 26 -64.23 -3.68 -9.32
N ILE A 27 -63.40 -2.69 -8.95
CA ILE A 27 -62.49 -1.90 -9.79
C ILE A 27 -61.64 -1.06 -8.81
N GLY A 28 -60.39 -1.48 -8.65
CA GLY A 28 -59.44 -0.88 -7.70
C GLY A 28 -58.19 -1.75 -7.50
N ARG A 29 -57.75 -2.44 -8.56
CA ARG A 29 -56.51 -3.24 -8.59
C ARG A 29 -55.37 -2.44 -9.22
N VAL A 30 -55.10 -1.23 -8.74
CA VAL A 30 -53.83 -0.52 -8.94
C VAL A 30 -53.69 0.46 -7.77
N GLY A 31 -53.08 0.04 -6.67
CA GLY A 31 -52.90 0.92 -5.51
C GLY A 31 -52.73 0.20 -4.19
N LEU A 32 -52.01 -0.92 -4.14
CA LEU A 32 -51.64 -1.56 -2.88
C LEU A 32 -50.41 -2.46 -3.05
N CYS A 33 -49.28 -1.88 -3.47
CA CYS A 33 -47.95 -2.54 -3.40
C CYS A 33 -46.80 -1.54 -3.16
N VAL A 34 -47.06 -0.32 -2.67
CA VAL A 34 -46.01 0.66 -2.33
C VAL A 34 -46.11 1.07 -0.86
N SER A 35 -46.20 0.08 0.02
CA SER A 35 -46.21 0.31 1.47
C SER A 35 -45.53 -0.83 2.22
N VAL A 36 -44.30 -1.14 1.80
CA VAL A 36 -43.28 -1.84 2.63
C VAL A 36 -41.94 -1.09 2.64
N LEU A 37 -41.81 0.04 1.94
CA LEU A 37 -40.54 0.78 1.85
C LEU A 37 -40.53 2.09 2.66
N SER A 38 -41.05 2.06 3.88
CA SER A 38 -41.00 3.20 4.80
C SER A 38 -41.07 2.75 6.26
N ILE A 39 -40.04 2.02 6.70
CA ILE A 39 -39.62 2.02 8.10
C ILE A 39 -38.15 2.42 8.11
N CYS A 40 -37.90 3.72 7.96
CA CYS A 40 -36.74 4.36 8.54
C CYS A 40 -37.13 4.72 9.97
N LEU A 41 -36.57 4.04 10.98
CA LEU A 41 -36.41 4.58 12.32
C LEU A 41 -35.40 3.69 13.07
N ALA A 42 -34.33 4.35 13.53
CA ALA A 42 -33.09 3.83 14.08
C ALA A 42 -32.11 3.20 13.06
N ALA A 43 -31.56 4.03 12.17
CA ALA A 43 -30.18 3.76 11.78
C ALA A 43 -29.34 3.89 13.06
N PRO A 44 -28.60 2.87 13.50
CA PRO A 44 -27.55 3.11 14.49
C PRO A 44 -26.60 4.15 13.88
N VAL A 45 -26.01 4.99 14.72
CA VAL A 45 -24.87 5.84 14.37
C VAL A 45 -24.00 5.03 13.41
N ALA A 46 -23.80 5.52 12.19
CA ALA A 46 -23.05 4.81 11.17
C ALA A 46 -21.63 4.61 11.73
N SER A 47 -21.42 3.46 12.37
CA SER A 47 -20.08 2.93 12.60
C SER A 47 -19.44 2.87 11.23
N ALA A 48 -18.25 3.46 11.09
CA ALA A 48 -17.48 3.33 9.86
C ALA A 48 -17.48 1.84 9.49
N ALA A 49 -18.00 1.52 8.29
CA ALA A 49 -18.15 0.13 7.90
C ALA A 49 -16.76 -0.50 7.90
N VAL A 50 -16.56 -1.53 8.73
CA VAL A 50 -15.36 -2.36 8.70
C VAL A 50 -15.16 -2.80 7.25
N SER A 51 -14.09 -2.28 6.64
CA SER A 51 -13.80 -2.43 5.21
C SER A 51 -12.64 -3.40 4.98
N TYR A 52 -11.92 -3.76 6.05
CA TYR A 52 -10.81 -4.69 6.00
C TYR A 52 -10.88 -5.70 7.16
N THR A 53 -10.51 -6.95 6.87
CA THR A 53 -10.11 -7.94 7.89
C THR A 53 -8.59 -7.94 8.02
N VAL A 54 -8.08 -8.08 9.25
CA VAL A 54 -6.63 -8.12 9.51
C VAL A 54 -6.18 -9.55 9.75
N THR A 55 -5.17 -10.00 8.99
CA THR A 55 -4.49 -11.29 9.22
C THR A 55 -3.08 -11.04 9.78
N PRO A 56 -2.75 -11.49 11.00
CA PRO A 56 -1.39 -11.41 11.51
C PRO A 56 -0.46 -12.35 10.74
N ILE A 57 0.76 -11.90 10.43
CA ILE A 57 1.81 -12.71 9.80
C ILE A 57 2.67 -13.38 10.88
N ALA A 58 3.49 -12.59 11.57
CA ALA A 58 4.35 -13.02 12.66
C ALA A 58 4.83 -11.81 13.48
N SER A 59 5.15 -12.07 14.76
CA SER A 59 5.80 -11.08 15.61
C SER A 59 7.20 -10.77 15.09
N GLY A 60 7.58 -9.49 15.06
CA GLY A 60 8.89 -9.07 14.54
C GLY A 60 9.07 -9.34 13.04
N PHE A 61 7.99 -9.35 12.25
CA PHE A 61 8.05 -9.39 10.80
C PHE A 61 7.72 -8.02 10.21
N ILE A 62 8.62 -7.49 9.39
CA ILE A 62 8.41 -6.27 8.62
C ILE A 62 7.97 -6.70 7.23
N ALA A 63 6.68 -6.58 6.92
CA ALA A 63 6.17 -6.83 5.58
C ALA A 63 6.51 -5.64 4.67
N THR A 64 7.17 -5.89 3.55
CA THR A 64 7.66 -4.82 2.66
C THR A 64 6.86 -4.74 1.37
N ASP A 65 6.47 -5.87 0.81
CA ASP A 65 5.79 -5.92 -0.49
C ASP A 65 4.86 -7.15 -0.60
N ILE A 66 3.85 -7.08 -1.46
CA ILE A 66 2.86 -8.14 -1.70
C ILE A 66 2.53 -8.26 -3.18
N ASN A 67 2.57 -9.49 -3.70
CA ASN A 67 2.16 -9.74 -5.09
C ASN A 67 0.66 -10.09 -5.23
N ASP A 68 0.17 -10.18 -6.46
CA ASP A 68 -1.25 -10.47 -6.74
C ASP A 68 -1.66 -11.90 -6.40
N THR A 69 -0.68 -12.79 -6.23
CA THR A 69 -0.93 -14.17 -5.79
C THR A 69 -1.06 -14.28 -4.26
N GLY A 70 -0.87 -13.18 -3.52
CA GLY A 70 -1.04 -13.10 -2.07
C GLY A 70 0.19 -13.53 -1.26
N TRP A 71 1.35 -13.61 -1.91
CA TRP A 71 2.62 -13.81 -1.22
C TRP A 71 3.21 -12.47 -0.80
N VAL A 72 3.74 -12.44 0.41
CA VAL A 72 4.28 -11.26 1.07
C VAL A 72 5.78 -11.43 1.23
N ALA A 73 6.55 -10.53 0.63
CA ALA A 73 7.96 -10.39 0.92
C ALA A 73 8.14 -9.51 2.17
N GLY A 74 9.16 -9.83 2.95
CA GLY A 74 9.50 -9.05 4.13
C GLY A 74 10.74 -9.53 4.84
N THR A 75 10.96 -9.00 6.02
CA THR A 75 12.17 -9.28 6.81
C THR A 75 11.77 -9.65 8.23
N THR A 76 12.23 -10.80 8.70
CA THR A 76 12.12 -11.17 10.12
C THR A 76 13.24 -10.49 10.93
N THR A 77 12.92 -10.01 12.13
CA THR A 77 13.80 -9.16 12.96
C THR A 77 14.18 -9.84 14.27
N ALA A 78 14.47 -11.15 14.23
CA ALA A 78 14.85 -11.91 15.41
C ALA A 78 16.30 -11.58 15.84
N SER A 79 17.15 -12.58 16.04
CA SER A 79 18.57 -12.33 16.38
C SER A 79 19.37 -11.72 15.21
N ASN A 80 18.95 -12.00 13.97
CA ASN A 80 19.49 -11.46 12.73
C ASN A 80 18.30 -11.04 11.84
N TYR A 81 18.56 -10.16 10.88
CA TYR A 81 17.59 -9.78 9.87
C TYR A 81 17.57 -10.79 8.73
N ARG A 82 16.42 -11.43 8.46
CA ARG A 82 16.34 -12.46 7.42
C ARG A 82 15.22 -12.16 6.44
N ALA A 83 15.61 -11.93 5.19
CA ALA A 83 14.70 -11.88 4.06
C ALA A 83 13.86 -13.15 4.06
N SER A 84 12.53 -12.97 4.06
CA SER A 84 11.58 -14.04 4.22
C SER A 84 10.38 -13.81 3.31
N LEU A 85 9.70 -14.90 2.96
CA LEU A 85 8.51 -14.92 2.15
C LEU A 85 7.38 -15.59 2.92
N TRP A 86 6.19 -15.00 2.92
CA TRP A 86 5.04 -15.53 3.65
C TRP A 86 3.81 -15.64 2.77
N SER A 87 2.99 -16.66 2.99
CA SER A 87 1.59 -16.66 2.57
C SER A 87 0.72 -17.37 3.60
N SER A 88 -0.58 -17.05 3.63
CA SER A 88 -1.52 -17.69 4.56
C SER A 88 -1.61 -19.22 4.36
N GLY A 89 -1.40 -19.72 3.14
CA GLY A 89 -1.45 -21.13 2.82
C GLY A 89 -0.15 -21.91 3.05
N SER A 90 1.00 -21.25 3.00
CA SER A 90 2.32 -21.91 3.12
C SER A 90 3.10 -21.54 4.38
N GLY A 91 2.67 -20.52 5.12
CA GLY A 91 3.41 -20.00 6.26
C GLY A 91 4.67 -19.23 5.84
N MET A 92 5.61 -19.09 6.80
CA MET A 92 6.85 -18.34 6.62
C MET A 92 7.95 -19.22 6.01
N LEU A 93 8.67 -18.68 5.03
CA LEU A 93 9.85 -19.25 4.40
C LEU A 93 11.03 -18.29 4.55
N ASP A 94 12.10 -18.74 5.21
CA ASP A 94 13.39 -18.05 5.23
C ASP A 94 14.07 -18.22 3.86
N LEU A 95 14.51 -17.12 3.24
CA LEU A 95 15.13 -17.13 1.91
C LEU A 95 16.61 -17.53 1.93
N GLY A 96 17.20 -17.68 3.12
CA GLY A 96 18.59 -18.04 3.32
C GLY A 96 19.47 -16.82 3.52
N GLN A 97 20.68 -16.89 2.99
CA GLN A 97 21.70 -15.84 3.05
C GLN A 97 22.52 -15.87 1.76
N LEU A 98 23.13 -14.74 1.41
CA LEU A 98 24.10 -14.68 0.33
C LEU A 98 25.35 -15.50 0.70
N VAL A 99 25.83 -16.34 -0.23
CA VAL A 99 27.02 -17.17 0.01
C VAL A 99 28.23 -16.26 0.19
N GLY A 100 28.90 -16.36 1.35
CA GLY A 100 30.08 -15.55 1.66
C GLY A 100 29.79 -14.14 2.19
N ALA A 101 28.52 -13.78 2.39
CA ALA A 101 28.11 -12.52 2.98
C ALA A 101 27.85 -12.62 4.50
N THR A 102 27.51 -11.48 5.09
CA THR A 102 26.92 -11.39 6.44
C THR A 102 25.58 -12.13 6.54
N PRO A 103 25.14 -12.50 7.76
CA PRO A 103 23.89 -13.24 7.95
C PRO A 103 22.63 -12.39 7.70
N ASP A 104 22.77 -11.06 7.62
CA ASP A 104 21.64 -10.14 7.50
C ASP A 104 21.22 -9.95 6.04
N SER A 105 19.92 -10.05 5.79
CA SER A 105 19.30 -9.86 4.48
C SER A 105 17.92 -9.22 4.60
N MET A 106 17.54 -8.48 3.58
CA MET A 106 16.27 -7.76 3.51
C MET A 106 15.56 -8.06 2.20
N ALA A 107 14.28 -8.45 2.26
CA ALA A 107 13.43 -8.50 1.07
C ALA A 107 12.74 -7.15 0.87
N LEU A 108 12.82 -6.59 -0.33
CA LEU A 108 12.28 -5.26 -0.65
C LEU A 108 11.23 -5.27 -1.75
N GLY A 109 11.35 -6.20 -2.71
CA GLY A 109 10.37 -6.33 -3.79
C GLY A 109 10.07 -7.78 -4.14
N ILE A 110 8.86 -8.03 -4.61
CA ILE A 110 8.39 -9.33 -5.08
C ILE A 110 7.55 -9.20 -6.35
N ASN A 111 7.71 -10.14 -7.29
CA ASN A 111 6.85 -10.22 -8.47
C ASN A 111 5.86 -11.40 -8.40
N ASN A 112 4.97 -11.52 -9.40
CA ASN A 112 3.94 -12.57 -9.44
C ASN A 112 4.49 -13.98 -9.72
N GLU A 113 5.77 -14.12 -10.06
CA GLU A 113 6.48 -15.41 -10.09
C GLU A 113 7.05 -15.81 -8.70
N ASN A 114 6.84 -14.98 -7.68
CA ASN A 114 7.44 -15.10 -6.34
C ASN A 114 8.97 -15.01 -6.33
N ARG A 115 9.55 -14.27 -7.29
CA ARG A 115 10.94 -13.86 -7.19
C ARG A 115 11.04 -12.70 -6.23
N VAL A 116 12.05 -12.75 -5.37
CA VAL A 116 12.27 -11.73 -4.35
C VAL A 116 13.60 -11.05 -4.61
N VAL A 117 13.61 -9.73 -4.50
CA VAL A 117 14.82 -8.93 -4.58
C VAL A 117 15.04 -8.14 -3.31
N GLY A 118 16.29 -7.73 -3.09
CA GLY A 118 16.63 -6.93 -1.92
C GLY A 118 18.13 -6.77 -1.77
N ALA A 119 18.61 -6.67 -0.53
CA ALA A 119 20.03 -6.54 -0.22
C ALA A 119 20.45 -7.43 0.96
N GLY A 120 21.67 -7.97 0.88
CA GLY A 120 22.43 -8.44 2.03
C GLY A 120 23.07 -7.24 2.73
N VAL A 121 23.14 -7.27 4.06
CA VAL A 121 23.45 -6.09 4.88
C VAL A 121 24.64 -6.34 5.81
N SER A 122 25.57 -5.41 5.91
CA SER A 122 26.63 -5.46 6.92
C SER A 122 26.52 -4.29 7.92
N GLY A 123 26.07 -4.57 9.14
CA GLY A 123 26.43 -3.73 10.29
C GLY A 123 25.47 -2.61 10.73
N SER A 124 24.18 -2.65 10.38
CA SER A 124 23.20 -1.69 10.93
C SER A 124 21.82 -2.29 11.16
N THR A 125 21.10 -1.68 12.11
CA THR A 125 19.87 -2.21 12.73
C THR A 125 18.57 -1.50 12.34
N ARG A 126 18.56 -0.53 11.41
CA ARG A 126 17.31 0.14 10.97
C ARG A 126 16.84 -0.38 9.61
N ILE A 127 15.58 -0.77 9.48
CA ILE A 127 14.97 -1.38 8.28
C ILE A 127 13.53 -0.90 8.12
N PRO A 128 13.03 -0.57 6.90
CA PRO A 128 13.74 -0.55 5.61
C PRO A 128 14.72 0.62 5.47
N ARG A 129 15.71 0.49 4.58
CA ARG A 129 16.76 1.50 4.31
C ARG A 129 16.66 2.07 2.91
N THR A 130 17.01 3.33 2.78
CA THR A 130 17.05 4.05 1.49
C THR A 130 18.45 4.55 1.13
N ASP A 131 19.41 4.32 2.02
CA ASP A 131 20.82 4.62 1.88
C ASP A 131 21.62 3.35 1.57
N LEU A 132 22.54 3.45 0.61
CA LEU A 132 23.54 2.41 0.35
C LEU A 132 24.69 2.52 1.35
N GLU A 133 25.01 1.43 2.05
CA GLU A 133 26.28 1.27 2.75
C GLU A 133 27.33 0.62 1.83
N TRP A 134 28.62 0.69 2.20
CA TRP A 134 29.74 0.19 1.39
C TRP A 134 29.77 -1.33 1.21
N THR A 135 28.90 -2.04 1.92
CA THR A 135 28.90 -3.50 2.05
C THR A 135 27.53 -4.11 1.76
N ASP A 136 26.59 -3.31 1.26
CA ASP A 136 25.30 -3.81 0.85
C ASP A 136 25.42 -4.49 -0.53
N ASP A 137 24.91 -5.72 -0.63
CA ASP A 137 24.96 -6.53 -1.83
C ASP A 137 23.56 -6.87 -2.32
N ALA A 138 23.16 -6.34 -3.48
CA ALA A 138 21.88 -6.64 -4.07
C ALA A 138 21.77 -8.14 -4.38
N PHE A 139 20.63 -8.73 -4.01
CA PHE A 139 20.32 -10.11 -4.35
C PHE A 139 19.07 -10.23 -5.19
N GLN A 140 19.00 -11.34 -5.91
CA GLN A 140 17.77 -11.93 -6.40
C GLN A 140 17.62 -13.34 -5.82
N TRP A 141 16.40 -13.71 -5.49
CA TRP A 141 16.05 -15.02 -4.96
C TRP A 141 14.97 -15.65 -5.83
N THR A 142 15.16 -16.94 -6.13
CA THR A 142 14.12 -17.81 -6.68
C THR A 142 14.09 -19.10 -5.89
N ARG A 143 12.97 -19.83 -5.95
CA ARG A 143 12.85 -21.13 -5.27
C ARG A 143 13.87 -22.16 -5.79
N ASP A 144 14.28 -22.05 -7.05
CA ASP A 144 15.17 -23.02 -7.69
C ASP A 144 16.65 -22.73 -7.40
N THR A 145 17.02 -21.45 -7.33
CA THR A 145 18.43 -21.02 -7.20
C THR A 145 18.80 -20.58 -5.80
N GLY A 146 17.82 -20.34 -4.92
CA GLY A 146 18.05 -19.63 -3.67
C GLY A 146 18.53 -18.19 -3.92
N MET A 147 19.13 -17.60 -2.89
CA MET A 147 19.64 -16.23 -2.91
C MET A 147 20.94 -16.16 -3.71
N GLN A 148 20.98 -15.32 -4.73
CA GLN A 148 22.12 -15.10 -5.61
C GLN A 148 22.46 -13.62 -5.68
N TYR A 149 23.75 -13.29 -5.75
CA TYR A 149 24.18 -11.93 -6.01
C TYR A 149 23.63 -11.46 -7.36
N LEU A 150 23.07 -10.26 -7.38
CA LEU A 150 22.61 -9.63 -8.63
C LEU A 150 23.80 -9.13 -9.46
N ASN A 151 24.88 -8.69 -8.80
CA ASN A 151 26.08 -8.14 -9.43
C ASN A 151 27.28 -9.07 -9.21
N THR A 152 27.54 -10.00 -10.13
CA THR A 152 28.69 -10.93 -10.00
C THR A 152 29.97 -10.42 -10.67
N SER A 153 29.92 -9.29 -11.39
CA SER A 153 31.03 -8.84 -12.26
C SER A 153 32.01 -7.84 -11.63
N SER A 154 31.77 -7.32 -10.42
CA SER A 154 32.73 -6.45 -9.74
C SER A 154 32.58 -6.47 -8.21
N PRO A 155 33.55 -7.05 -7.46
CA PRO A 155 33.48 -7.19 -6.00
C PRO A 155 33.71 -5.88 -5.21
N GLN A 156 33.51 -4.72 -5.83
CA GLN A 156 33.74 -3.40 -5.22
C GLN A 156 32.56 -2.42 -5.41
N VAL A 157 31.40 -2.93 -5.81
CA VAL A 157 30.21 -2.12 -6.13
C VAL A 157 29.11 -2.50 -5.16
N SER A 158 28.86 -1.67 -4.13
CA SER A 158 27.70 -1.88 -3.27
C SER A 158 26.41 -1.58 -4.04
N SER A 159 25.35 -2.30 -3.72
CA SER A 159 24.13 -2.27 -4.52
C SER A 159 22.88 -2.64 -3.73
N LEU A 160 21.75 -2.13 -4.19
CA LEU A 160 20.42 -2.37 -3.64
C LEU A 160 19.49 -2.72 -4.79
N ALA A 161 18.74 -3.81 -4.68
CA ALA A 161 17.59 -4.06 -5.55
C ALA A 161 16.32 -3.66 -4.81
N ALA A 162 15.68 -2.58 -5.26
CA ALA A 162 14.55 -1.96 -4.57
C ALA A 162 13.21 -2.56 -4.99
N ALA A 163 13.04 -2.83 -6.29
CA ALA A 163 11.78 -3.33 -6.85
C ALA A 163 12.03 -4.26 -8.05
N ILE A 164 11.06 -5.14 -8.31
CA ILE A 164 11.06 -6.06 -9.45
C ILE A 164 9.68 -6.09 -10.09
N ASN A 165 9.60 -6.06 -11.42
CA ASN A 165 8.33 -6.25 -12.12
C ASN A 165 8.14 -7.68 -12.63
N ASP A 166 6.96 -7.96 -13.17
CA ASP A 166 6.61 -9.29 -13.73
C ASP A 166 7.36 -9.66 -15.01
N GLN A 167 8.07 -8.70 -15.62
CA GLN A 167 9.00 -9.00 -16.71
C GLN A 167 10.38 -9.41 -16.21
N ASN A 168 10.58 -9.52 -14.89
CA ASN A 168 11.87 -9.79 -14.23
C ASN A 168 12.91 -8.68 -14.46
N GLN A 169 12.46 -7.44 -14.68
CA GLN A 169 13.31 -6.26 -14.63
C GLN A 169 13.40 -5.78 -13.19
N ILE A 170 14.60 -5.44 -12.75
CA ILE A 170 14.88 -5.06 -11.37
C ILE A 170 15.36 -3.61 -11.36
N ALA A 171 14.64 -2.74 -10.65
CA ALA A 171 15.09 -1.38 -10.38
C ALA A 171 15.83 -1.31 -9.06
N GLY A 172 16.91 -0.55 -9.03
CA GLY A 172 17.73 -0.42 -7.84
C GLY A 172 18.82 0.63 -7.99
N THR A 173 19.81 0.55 -7.12
CA THR A 173 20.89 1.53 -7.04
C THR A 173 22.22 0.80 -6.96
N VAL A 174 23.21 1.33 -7.68
CA VAL A 174 24.59 0.84 -7.62
C VAL A 174 25.54 1.96 -7.24
N ASN A 175 26.47 1.67 -6.34
CA ASN A 175 27.58 2.54 -6.01
C ASN A 175 28.81 2.17 -6.84
N ARG A 176 29.24 3.06 -7.72
CA ARG A 176 30.43 2.83 -8.54
C ARG A 176 31.43 3.97 -8.32
N ALA A 177 32.62 3.61 -7.84
CA ALA A 177 33.68 4.58 -7.49
C ALA A 177 33.19 5.71 -6.57
N GLY A 178 32.27 5.41 -5.64
CA GLY A 178 31.69 6.35 -4.68
C GLY A 178 30.39 7.01 -5.13
N THR A 179 30.06 7.00 -6.42
CA THR A 179 28.82 7.63 -6.92
C THR A 179 27.67 6.62 -6.94
N GLN A 180 26.56 6.92 -6.26
CA GLN A 180 25.35 6.10 -6.34
C GLN A 180 24.52 6.53 -7.55
N VAL A 181 24.15 5.55 -8.38
CA VAL A 181 23.41 5.75 -9.62
C VAL A 181 22.25 4.76 -9.67
N ALA A 182 21.07 5.28 -10.01
CA ALA A 182 19.90 4.48 -10.32
C ALA A 182 20.21 3.54 -11.49
N ALA A 183 19.83 2.28 -11.35
CA ALA A 183 20.09 1.23 -12.33
C ALA A 183 18.84 0.37 -12.53
N MET A 184 18.75 -0.19 -13.73
CA MET A 184 17.82 -1.26 -14.07
C MET A 184 18.61 -2.47 -14.51
N THR A 185 18.35 -3.63 -13.92
CA THR A 185 18.87 -4.93 -14.39
C THR A 185 17.80 -5.62 -15.21
N THR A 186 18.13 -5.98 -16.45
CA THR A 186 17.24 -6.70 -17.37
C THR A 186 17.25 -8.20 -17.08
N PRO A 187 16.28 -8.98 -17.61
CA PRO A 187 16.12 -10.40 -17.25
C PRO A 187 17.30 -11.30 -17.64
N ASP A 188 18.11 -10.87 -18.61
CA ASP A 188 19.37 -11.52 -19.01
C ASP A 188 20.54 -11.22 -18.06
N GLY A 189 20.32 -10.43 -17.00
CA GLY A 189 21.33 -9.98 -16.04
C GLY A 189 22.10 -8.73 -16.48
N THR A 190 21.78 -8.13 -17.63
CA THR A 190 22.45 -6.91 -18.09
C THR A 190 22.03 -5.71 -17.24
N GLN A 191 23.01 -4.95 -16.73
CA GLN A 191 22.74 -3.75 -15.94
C GLN A 191 22.84 -2.48 -16.79
N ARG A 192 21.79 -1.66 -16.74
CA ARG A 192 21.70 -0.34 -17.37
C ARG A 192 21.71 0.75 -16.31
N LEU A 193 22.68 1.65 -16.36
CA LEU A 193 22.68 2.86 -15.56
C LEU A 193 21.69 3.87 -16.16
N LEU A 194 20.86 4.48 -15.31
CA LEU A 194 19.79 5.39 -15.74
C LEU A 194 20.24 6.86 -15.79
N GLY A 195 21.43 7.16 -15.24
CA GLY A 195 22.02 8.51 -15.20
C GLY A 195 21.57 9.35 -14.01
N THR A 196 21.73 10.66 -14.11
CA THR A 196 21.31 11.66 -13.11
C THR A 196 20.59 12.83 -13.81
N LEU A 197 19.80 13.61 -13.06
CA LEU A 197 19.17 14.82 -13.59
C LEU A 197 20.19 15.91 -13.99
N THR A 198 21.39 15.87 -13.42
CA THR A 198 22.49 16.77 -13.80
C THR A 198 23.17 16.42 -15.13
N GLY A 199 22.76 15.32 -15.79
CA GLY A 199 23.31 14.90 -17.08
C GLY A 199 24.71 14.28 -17.00
N GLY A 200 25.22 14.00 -15.80
CA GLY A 200 26.52 13.37 -15.58
C GLY A 200 26.44 11.85 -15.73
N SER A 201 26.89 11.33 -16.87
CA SER A 201 27.21 9.89 -17.02
C SER A 201 28.69 9.60 -16.78
N ASP A 202 29.51 10.63 -16.55
CA ASP A 202 30.95 10.56 -16.42
C ASP A 202 31.41 10.64 -14.96
N TYR A 203 32.12 9.57 -14.53
CA TYR A 203 32.72 9.37 -13.20
C TYR A 203 33.84 10.36 -12.83
N SER A 204 33.96 11.51 -13.51
CA SER A 204 35.04 12.49 -13.32
C SER A 204 34.50 13.88 -12.96
N GLY A 205 34.17 14.07 -11.69
CA GLY A 205 33.77 15.38 -11.15
C GLY A 205 32.44 15.30 -10.41
N TRP A 206 32.49 14.83 -9.16
CA TRP A 206 31.35 14.71 -8.26
C TRP A 206 30.36 15.88 -8.34
N THR A 207 29.17 15.66 -8.89
CA THR A 207 27.97 16.48 -8.57
C THR A 207 26.62 15.74 -8.67
N GLY A 208 26.54 14.45 -9.03
CA GLY A 208 25.26 13.75 -9.22
C GLY A 208 25.06 12.53 -8.30
N PHE A 209 23.84 12.34 -7.81
CA PHE A 209 23.35 11.12 -7.15
C PHE A 209 22.03 10.73 -7.82
N SER A 210 21.76 9.45 -7.98
CA SER A 210 20.42 8.93 -8.25
C SER A 210 20.21 7.59 -7.57
N SER A 211 18.97 7.31 -7.18
CA SER A 211 18.54 6.04 -6.59
C SER A 211 17.14 5.70 -7.10
N ALA A 212 16.96 4.46 -7.57
CA ALA A 212 15.65 3.98 -8.01
C ALA A 212 14.89 3.34 -6.84
N ALA A 213 13.59 3.56 -6.79
CA ALA A 213 12.70 3.06 -5.74
C ALA A 213 11.68 2.05 -6.27
N ALA A 214 11.12 2.29 -7.46
CA ALA A 214 10.06 1.45 -8.03
C ALA A 214 10.14 1.36 -9.56
N ILE A 215 9.48 0.33 -10.10
CA ILE A 215 9.39 0.03 -11.53
C ILE A 215 7.98 -0.49 -11.85
N ASN A 216 7.36 0.01 -12.93
CA ASN A 216 6.05 -0.48 -13.39
C ASN A 216 6.18 -1.63 -14.40
N ALA A 217 5.06 -2.18 -14.89
CA ALA A 217 5.07 -3.28 -15.86
C ALA A 217 5.60 -2.85 -17.25
N GLY A 218 5.59 -1.56 -17.56
CA GLY A 218 6.15 -0.97 -18.78
C GLY A 218 7.68 -0.78 -18.75
N GLY A 219 8.33 -1.01 -17.60
CA GLY A 219 9.76 -0.76 -17.41
C GLY A 219 10.10 0.71 -17.15
N ASP A 220 9.11 1.54 -16.82
CA ASP A 220 9.35 2.90 -16.35
C ASP A 220 9.80 2.86 -14.89
N VAL A 221 10.86 3.61 -14.56
CA VAL A 221 11.51 3.58 -13.24
C VAL A 221 11.38 4.93 -12.57
N VAL A 222 11.03 4.95 -11.29
CA VAL A 222 10.98 6.19 -10.49
C VAL A 222 11.95 6.13 -9.32
N GLY A 223 12.30 7.30 -8.81
CA GLY A 223 13.15 7.40 -7.63
C GLY A 223 13.54 8.83 -7.32
N THR A 224 14.74 9.02 -6.81
CA THR A 224 15.28 10.34 -6.44
C THR A 224 16.59 10.59 -7.16
N SER A 225 16.80 11.82 -7.65
CA SER A 225 18.09 12.25 -8.18
C SER A 225 18.39 13.69 -7.78
N ARG A 226 19.68 14.04 -7.69
CA ARG A 226 20.10 15.40 -7.45
C ARG A 226 19.80 16.28 -8.67
N SER A 227 19.06 17.37 -8.46
CA SER A 227 18.71 18.36 -9.48
C SER A 227 19.91 19.24 -9.85
N VAL A 228 19.83 19.94 -10.98
CA VAL A 228 20.84 20.93 -11.41
C VAL A 228 20.93 22.11 -10.45
N ALA A 229 19.82 22.46 -9.79
CA ALA A 229 19.79 23.52 -8.78
C ALA A 229 20.34 23.07 -7.40
N GLY A 230 20.57 21.76 -7.22
CA GLY A 230 21.28 21.19 -6.09
C GLY A 230 20.40 20.48 -5.07
N GLY A 231 19.06 20.64 -5.15
CA GLY A 231 18.07 19.88 -4.38
C GLY A 231 17.94 18.43 -4.84
N ASN A 232 17.16 17.63 -4.11
CA ASN A 232 16.82 16.27 -4.54
C ASN A 232 15.43 16.27 -5.14
N HIS A 233 15.28 15.75 -6.35
CA HIS A 233 13.99 15.66 -7.01
C HIS A 233 13.60 14.21 -7.29
N ALA A 234 12.30 13.97 -7.18
CA ALA A 234 11.64 12.82 -7.75
C ALA A 234 11.89 12.81 -9.27
N PHE A 235 12.22 11.64 -9.81
CA PHE A 235 12.36 11.46 -11.26
C PHE A 235 11.42 10.38 -11.78
N LEU A 236 11.08 10.49 -13.06
CA LEU A 236 10.54 9.42 -13.89
C LEU A 236 11.53 9.11 -15.01
N TRP A 237 12.01 7.88 -15.09
CA TRP A 237 12.85 7.42 -16.19
C TRP A 237 12.02 6.54 -17.13
N THR A 238 12.11 6.81 -18.42
CA THR A 238 11.53 5.96 -19.47
C THR A 238 12.60 5.63 -20.49
N GLU A 239 12.48 4.50 -21.17
CA GLU A 239 13.45 4.11 -22.19
C GLU A 239 13.55 5.12 -23.34
N ALA A 240 12.41 5.70 -23.74
CA ALA A 240 12.33 6.65 -24.85
C ALA A 240 12.75 8.08 -24.45
N GLY A 241 12.47 8.50 -23.22
CA GLY A 241 12.65 9.88 -22.76
C GLY A 241 13.87 10.11 -21.87
N GLY A 242 14.49 9.05 -21.35
CA GLY A 242 15.52 9.17 -20.31
C GLY A 242 14.92 9.65 -18.99
N MET A 243 15.76 10.26 -18.14
CA MET A 243 15.38 10.75 -16.81
C MET A 243 14.68 12.11 -16.91
N GLN A 244 13.43 12.17 -16.50
CA GLN A 244 12.60 13.36 -16.39
C GLN A 244 12.57 13.84 -14.93
N ASP A 245 12.81 15.13 -14.74
CA ASP A 245 12.60 15.82 -13.46
C ASP A 245 11.09 16.01 -13.22
N LEU A 246 10.57 15.55 -12.08
CA LEU A 246 9.17 15.75 -11.68
C LEU A 246 8.97 17.01 -10.84
N GLY A 247 10.05 17.65 -10.40
CA GLY A 247 10.03 18.82 -9.52
C GLY A 247 9.62 18.47 -8.10
N PHE A 248 8.96 19.42 -7.44
CA PHE A 248 8.58 19.37 -6.03
C PHE A 248 7.22 20.06 -5.84
N LEU A 249 6.61 19.89 -4.67
CA LEU A 249 5.31 20.50 -4.38
C LEU A 249 5.42 22.04 -4.35
N PRO A 250 4.51 22.78 -5.01
CA PRO A 250 4.48 24.24 -4.93
C PRO A 250 4.41 24.73 -3.48
N GLY A 251 5.33 25.63 -3.10
CA GLY A 251 5.42 26.18 -1.74
C GLY A 251 6.13 25.29 -0.71
N ALA A 252 6.60 24.11 -1.10
CA ALA A 252 7.41 23.24 -0.25
C ALA A 252 8.92 23.40 -0.56
N TYR A 253 9.76 22.69 0.18
CA TYR A 253 11.20 22.67 -0.09
C TYR A 253 11.53 21.87 -1.34
N GLU A 254 12.66 22.21 -1.97
CA GLU A 254 13.22 21.54 -3.15
C GLU A 254 13.84 20.17 -2.78
N ASN A 255 13.01 19.28 -2.24
CA ASN A 255 13.40 17.96 -1.77
C ASN A 255 12.23 16.99 -1.87
N SER A 256 12.04 16.41 -3.04
CA SER A 256 11.01 15.41 -3.34
C SER A 256 11.66 14.05 -3.61
N ARG A 257 10.92 12.99 -3.27
CA ARG A 257 11.32 11.59 -3.55
C ARG A 257 10.13 10.80 -4.02
N ALA A 258 10.26 10.11 -5.15
CA ALA A 258 9.28 9.11 -5.58
C ALA A 258 9.55 7.77 -4.90
N THR A 259 8.47 7.09 -4.49
CA THR A 259 8.50 5.78 -3.82
C THR A 259 7.72 4.71 -4.58
N GLY A 260 6.78 5.07 -5.46
CA GLY A 260 5.96 4.13 -6.21
C GLY A 260 5.46 4.69 -7.54
N ILE A 261 5.12 3.79 -8.46
CA ILE A 261 4.57 4.11 -9.79
C ILE A 261 3.61 3.00 -10.24
N ASN A 262 2.50 3.36 -10.87
CA ASN A 262 1.62 2.40 -11.54
C ASN A 262 1.75 2.42 -13.08
N ASP A 263 1.01 1.56 -13.77
CA ASP A 263 1.10 1.41 -15.24
C ASP A 263 0.51 2.60 -16.00
N ALA A 264 -0.29 3.44 -15.33
CA ALA A 264 -0.75 4.72 -15.86
C ALA A 264 0.27 5.86 -15.69
N ARG A 265 1.48 5.56 -15.19
CA ARG A 265 2.55 6.52 -14.85
C ARG A 265 2.12 7.58 -13.84
N GLN A 266 1.23 7.20 -12.94
CA GLN A 266 1.00 7.97 -11.74
C GLN A 266 2.13 7.68 -10.76
N VAL A 267 2.84 8.71 -10.33
CA VAL A 267 4.02 8.60 -9.47
C VAL A 267 3.67 9.13 -8.09
N ILE A 268 3.90 8.33 -7.06
CA ILE A 268 3.68 8.73 -5.67
C ILE A 268 5.01 8.91 -4.95
N GLY A 269 4.96 9.64 -3.85
CA GLY A 269 6.13 9.94 -3.08
C GLY A 269 5.85 10.88 -1.92
N TRP A 270 6.89 11.56 -1.48
CA TRP A 270 6.79 12.60 -0.46
C TRP A 270 7.71 13.77 -0.77
N ASN A 271 7.34 14.93 -0.27
CA ASN A 271 8.10 16.16 -0.37
C ASN A 271 8.39 16.71 1.02
N GLN A 272 9.60 17.22 1.24
CA GLN A 272 9.94 17.93 2.48
C GLN A 272 9.25 19.30 2.53
N GLY A 273 8.69 19.68 3.67
CA GLY A 273 8.15 21.03 3.91
C GLY A 273 8.48 21.51 5.32
N ASP A 274 8.22 22.80 5.60
CA ASP A 274 8.40 23.43 6.91
C ASP A 274 7.54 22.75 7.99
N ASP A 275 6.23 22.60 7.74
CA ASP A 275 5.25 22.14 8.71
C ASP A 275 4.76 20.69 8.45
N CYS A 276 5.01 20.17 7.24
CA CYS A 276 4.57 18.84 6.80
C CYS A 276 5.55 18.28 5.78
N TRP A 277 6.02 17.06 6.01
CA TRP A 277 6.46 16.22 4.91
C TRP A 277 5.19 15.66 4.31
N CYS A 278 4.90 16.01 3.06
CA CYS A 278 3.59 15.71 2.50
C CYS A 278 3.72 14.67 1.40
N ALA A 279 2.91 13.63 1.50
CA ALA A 279 2.70 12.68 0.43
C ALA A 279 2.19 13.41 -0.82
N PHE A 280 2.67 13.01 -1.99
CA PHE A 280 2.23 13.56 -3.26
C PHE A 280 1.79 12.46 -4.23
N LEU A 281 0.98 12.88 -5.19
CA LEU A 281 0.69 12.17 -6.43
C LEU A 281 1.06 13.08 -7.60
N TRP A 282 1.85 12.57 -8.52
CA TRP A 282 2.21 13.23 -9.77
C TRP A 282 1.60 12.50 -10.95
N SER A 283 1.04 13.24 -11.90
CA SER A 283 0.66 12.76 -13.21
C SER A 283 1.18 13.73 -14.28
N ALA A 284 1.34 13.25 -15.51
CA ALA A 284 1.72 14.12 -16.62
C ALA A 284 0.68 15.23 -16.90
N THR A 285 -0.59 15.00 -16.55
CA THR A 285 -1.70 15.95 -16.77
C THR A 285 -1.79 17.01 -15.69
N ASP A 286 -1.61 16.63 -14.43
CA ASP A 286 -1.93 17.48 -13.28
C ASP A 286 -0.68 17.98 -12.55
N GLY A 287 0.51 17.47 -12.91
CA GLY A 287 1.74 17.74 -12.19
C GLY A 287 1.71 17.18 -10.77
N MET A 288 2.56 17.69 -9.89
CA MET A 288 2.66 17.22 -8.50
C MET A 288 1.55 17.83 -7.63
N GLN A 289 0.72 16.98 -7.05
CA GLN A 289 -0.40 17.33 -6.17
C GLN A 289 -0.18 16.75 -4.78
N SER A 290 -0.47 17.52 -3.73
CA SER A 290 -0.43 17.00 -2.36
C SER A 290 -1.61 16.06 -2.11
N LEU A 291 -1.36 14.95 -1.41
CA LEU A 291 -2.39 14.04 -0.94
C LEU A 291 -2.97 14.43 0.44
N GLY A 292 -2.44 15.49 1.05
CA GLY A 292 -2.76 15.90 2.42
C GLY A 292 -2.13 14.99 3.48
N HIS A 293 -2.66 15.05 4.69
CA HIS A 293 -2.26 14.23 5.84
C HIS A 293 -3.51 13.87 6.66
N LEU A 294 -3.39 12.89 7.56
CA LEU A 294 -4.41 12.65 8.57
C LEU A 294 -4.36 13.78 9.60
N SER A 295 -5.41 14.59 9.69
CA SER A 295 -5.48 15.68 10.67
C SER A 295 -5.93 15.15 12.03
N GLY A 296 -5.28 15.56 13.11
CA GLY A 296 -5.67 15.14 14.45
C GLY A 296 -4.80 15.65 15.61
N ALA A 297 -3.73 16.40 15.33
CA ALA A 297 -2.84 16.93 16.35
C ALA A 297 -3.04 18.43 16.56
N ALA A 298 -3.12 18.86 17.81
CA ALA A 298 -3.05 20.28 18.17
C ALA A 298 -1.61 20.88 18.05
N THR A 299 -0.61 20.06 17.68
CA THR A 299 0.82 20.37 17.84
C THR A 299 1.58 20.65 16.53
N GLY A 300 0.90 20.75 15.39
CA GLY A 300 1.46 21.39 14.18
C GLY A 300 2.47 20.59 13.35
N TYR A 301 2.69 19.30 13.64
CA TYR A 301 3.49 18.40 12.80
C TYR A 301 2.61 17.31 12.20
N GLU A 302 2.06 17.56 11.01
CA GLU A 302 1.17 16.62 10.32
C GLU A 302 1.86 16.14 9.04
N SER A 303 2.71 15.12 9.17
CA SER A 303 3.44 14.56 8.02
C SER A 303 2.81 13.26 7.52
N SER A 304 2.84 13.07 6.20
CA SER A 304 2.37 11.91 5.48
C SER A 304 3.39 11.43 4.44
N PHE A 305 3.41 10.11 4.23
CA PHE A 305 4.36 9.45 3.36
C PHE A 305 3.61 8.39 2.55
N ALA A 306 3.67 8.50 1.22
CA ALA A 306 3.18 7.45 0.34
C ALA A 306 4.25 6.37 0.18
N SER A 307 3.85 5.11 0.27
CA SER A 307 4.75 3.95 0.18
C SER A 307 4.54 3.16 -1.11
N ASP A 308 3.30 3.02 -1.58
CA ASP A 308 2.97 2.22 -2.75
C ASP A 308 1.63 2.62 -3.39
N ILE A 309 1.41 2.24 -4.66
CA ILE A 309 0.22 2.54 -5.47
C ILE A 309 -0.12 1.37 -6.41
N ASN A 310 -1.39 0.98 -6.48
CA ASN A 310 -1.87 -0.01 -7.46
C ASN A 310 -2.46 0.63 -8.74
N ASN A 311 -2.80 -0.18 -9.74
CA ASN A 311 -3.38 0.30 -11.00
C ASN A 311 -4.80 0.86 -10.88
N ALA A 312 -5.48 0.64 -9.75
CA ALA A 312 -6.74 1.32 -9.43
C ALA A 312 -6.55 2.74 -8.87
N GLY A 313 -5.29 3.22 -8.75
CA GLY A 313 -4.96 4.54 -8.22
C GLY A 313 -5.10 4.63 -6.69
N GLN A 314 -5.12 3.50 -6.00
CA GLN A 314 -5.16 3.47 -4.54
C GLN A 314 -3.74 3.63 -4.01
N VAL A 315 -3.52 4.65 -3.21
CA VAL A 315 -2.21 4.94 -2.61
C VAL A 315 -2.24 4.50 -1.15
N ILE A 316 -1.18 3.86 -0.68
CA ILE A 316 -1.04 3.52 0.73
C ILE A 316 0.22 4.15 1.32
N GLY A 317 0.32 4.14 2.64
CA GLY A 317 1.50 4.59 3.35
C GLY A 317 1.21 4.82 4.82
N TRP A 318 1.74 5.93 5.36
CA TRP A 318 1.50 6.31 6.74
C TRP A 318 1.43 7.82 6.92
N SER A 319 0.77 8.26 7.98
CA SER A 319 0.66 9.66 8.40
C SER A 319 0.71 9.76 9.92
N TYR A 320 1.27 10.84 10.45
CA TYR A 320 1.19 11.10 11.88
C TYR A 320 -0.21 11.57 12.28
N VAL A 321 -0.71 11.02 13.38
CA VAL A 321 -1.89 11.50 14.12
C VAL A 321 -1.42 11.79 15.55
N GLY A 322 -1.12 13.05 15.83
CA GLY A 322 -0.30 13.40 16.99
C GLY A 322 1.14 12.90 16.81
N ASP A 323 1.69 12.26 17.83
CA ASP A 323 3.05 11.69 17.78
C ASP A 323 3.07 10.20 17.33
N VAL A 324 1.92 9.68 16.87
CA VAL A 324 1.75 8.27 16.52
C VAL A 324 1.61 8.14 15.01
N ALA A 325 2.42 7.27 14.39
CA ALA A 325 2.28 6.93 12.99
C ALA A 325 1.07 5.99 12.81
N HIS A 326 0.18 6.33 11.89
CA HIS A 326 -0.98 5.55 11.51
C HIS A 326 -0.84 5.14 10.05
N ALA A 327 -1.12 3.88 9.75
CA ALA A 327 -1.23 3.40 8.37
C ALA A 327 -2.40 4.11 7.68
N MET A 328 -2.18 4.58 6.46
CA MET A 328 -3.18 5.32 5.70
C MET A 328 -3.41 4.73 4.31
N ARG A 329 -4.60 5.01 3.77
CA ARG A 329 -4.96 4.78 2.38
C ARG A 329 -5.53 6.06 1.80
N TRP A 330 -5.17 6.40 0.58
CA TRP A 330 -5.75 7.49 -0.18
C TRP A 330 -6.41 6.97 -1.46
N THR A 331 -7.54 7.57 -1.81
CA THR A 331 -8.16 7.42 -3.13
C THR A 331 -8.67 8.77 -3.60
N GLU A 332 -8.77 8.97 -4.91
CA GLU A 332 -9.28 10.21 -5.48
C GLU A 332 -10.68 10.57 -4.95
N THR A 333 -11.54 9.56 -4.75
CA THR A 333 -12.93 9.78 -4.31
C THR A 333 -13.09 10.01 -2.81
N ALA A 334 -12.19 9.48 -1.98
CA ALA A 334 -12.34 9.50 -0.52
C ALA A 334 -11.29 10.36 0.20
N GLY A 335 -10.26 10.83 -0.51
CA GLY A 335 -9.10 11.46 0.13
C GLY A 335 -8.32 10.48 1.01
N MET A 336 -7.53 11.01 1.94
CA MET A 336 -6.73 10.22 2.88
C MET A 336 -7.61 9.69 4.02
N GLN A 337 -7.52 8.39 4.28
CA GLN A 337 -8.29 7.67 5.28
C GLN A 337 -7.33 6.93 6.22
N ASP A 338 -7.63 6.97 7.52
CA ASP A 338 -6.91 6.18 8.52
C ASP A 338 -7.34 4.71 8.44
N LEU A 339 -6.40 3.79 8.17
CA LEU A 339 -6.72 2.35 8.07
C LEU A 339 -7.17 1.79 9.42
N ASN A 340 -6.80 2.40 10.55
CA ASN A 340 -7.29 2.00 11.89
C ASN A 340 -8.79 2.24 12.04
N ALA A 341 -9.35 3.21 11.31
CA ALA A 341 -10.79 3.47 11.31
C ALA A 341 -11.58 2.51 10.39
N LEU A 342 -10.89 1.65 9.63
CA LEU A 342 -11.48 0.74 8.63
C LEU A 342 -11.42 -0.74 9.03
N ILE A 343 -10.94 -1.04 10.25
CA ILE A 343 -10.85 -2.38 10.83
C ILE A 343 -11.71 -2.46 12.10
N ASP A 344 -11.95 -3.67 12.62
CA ASP A 344 -12.65 -3.83 13.90
C ASP A 344 -11.72 -3.44 15.07
N PRO A 345 -12.03 -2.37 15.83
CA PRO A 345 -11.20 -1.95 16.96
C PRO A 345 -11.12 -2.99 18.08
N ALA A 346 -12.04 -3.96 18.15
CA ALA A 346 -12.01 -5.05 19.13
C ALA A 346 -10.86 -6.03 18.88
N GLU A 347 -10.24 -6.03 17.70
CA GLU A 347 -9.11 -6.91 17.37
C GLU A 347 -7.79 -6.48 18.05
N GLY A 348 -7.73 -5.27 18.63
CA GLY A 348 -6.57 -4.79 19.40
C GLY A 348 -5.38 -4.35 18.55
N TRP A 349 -5.62 -4.04 17.28
CA TRP A 349 -4.62 -3.52 16.35
C TRP A 349 -4.45 -2.00 16.44
N VAL A 350 -3.20 -1.57 16.30
CA VAL A 350 -2.81 -0.22 15.92
C VAL A 350 -1.87 -0.35 14.72
N LEU A 351 -2.39 -0.11 13.52
CA LEU A 351 -1.66 -0.19 12.27
C LEU A 351 -0.78 1.06 12.12
N SER A 352 0.54 0.87 12.07
CA SER A 352 1.50 1.98 12.06
C SER A 352 1.99 2.36 10.67
N SER A 353 2.18 1.38 9.78
CA SER A 353 2.57 1.63 8.39
C SER A 353 1.94 0.62 7.45
N ALA A 354 1.49 1.09 6.29
CA ALA A 354 1.23 0.27 5.12
C ALA A 354 2.43 0.42 4.17
N ASN A 355 2.96 -0.70 3.69
CA ASN A 355 4.23 -0.73 2.95
C ASN A 355 4.05 -1.24 1.51
N GLY A 356 3.09 -2.13 1.25
CA GLY A 356 2.78 -2.62 -0.11
C GLY A 356 1.29 -2.87 -0.31
N ILE A 357 0.82 -2.74 -1.55
CA ILE A 357 -0.56 -2.99 -1.98
C ILE A 357 -0.59 -3.75 -3.32
N ASN A 358 -1.42 -4.79 -3.43
CA ASN A 358 -1.60 -5.51 -4.69
C ASN A 358 -2.84 -5.04 -5.47
N GLU A 359 -3.07 -5.61 -6.67
CA GLU A 359 -4.17 -5.23 -7.55
C GLU A 359 -5.55 -5.69 -7.05
N LYS A 360 -5.58 -6.55 -6.03
CA LYS A 360 -6.82 -6.93 -5.31
C LYS A 360 -7.14 -5.97 -4.17
N GLY A 361 -6.31 -4.96 -3.93
CA GLY A 361 -6.44 -4.02 -2.82
C GLY A 361 -6.08 -4.63 -1.46
N GLN A 362 -5.36 -5.76 -1.45
CA GLN A 362 -4.78 -6.28 -0.21
C GLN A 362 -3.57 -5.43 0.15
N ILE A 363 -3.44 -5.08 1.43
CA ILE A 363 -2.41 -4.16 1.92
C ILE A 363 -1.57 -4.89 2.96
N VAL A 364 -0.26 -4.76 2.89
CA VAL A 364 0.66 -5.30 3.90
C VAL A 364 1.41 -4.20 4.61
N GLY A 365 1.85 -4.47 5.84
CA GLY A 365 2.61 -3.50 6.61
C GLY A 365 2.91 -3.98 8.02
N THR A 366 3.24 -3.03 8.89
CA THR A 366 3.61 -3.29 10.28
C THR A 366 2.68 -2.54 11.22
N GLY A 367 2.27 -3.20 12.30
CA GLY A 367 1.43 -2.62 13.34
C GLY A 367 1.65 -3.28 14.70
N LEU A 368 1.04 -2.70 15.73
CA LEU A 368 1.01 -3.28 17.07
C LEU A 368 -0.29 -4.08 17.25
N LEU A 369 -0.16 -5.35 17.61
CA LEU A 369 -1.27 -6.18 18.08
C LEU A 369 -1.13 -6.36 19.58
N ASN A 370 -2.02 -5.76 20.36
CA ASN A 370 -1.97 -5.77 21.83
C ASN A 370 -0.59 -5.32 22.39
N GLY A 371 0.02 -4.32 21.75
CA GLY A 371 1.32 -3.75 22.12
C GLY A 371 2.55 -4.52 21.63
N GLN A 372 2.39 -5.60 20.87
CA GLN A 372 3.49 -6.34 20.25
C GLN A 372 3.55 -6.05 18.74
N SER A 373 4.76 -5.89 18.18
CA SER A 373 4.93 -5.59 16.75
C SER A 373 4.70 -6.82 15.89
N TYR A 374 3.80 -6.72 14.92
CA TYR A 374 3.48 -7.75 13.95
C TYR A 374 3.47 -7.19 12.53
N GLY A 375 3.88 -8.01 11.57
CA GLY A 375 3.47 -7.82 10.18
C GLY A 375 2.01 -8.22 10.01
N PHE A 376 1.30 -7.54 9.12
CA PHE A 376 -0.12 -7.81 8.83
C PHE A 376 -0.40 -7.90 7.34
N VAL A 377 -1.53 -8.55 7.01
CA VAL A 377 -2.23 -8.40 5.73
C VAL A 377 -3.65 -7.92 5.98
N LEU A 378 -4.02 -6.79 5.40
CA LEU A 378 -5.40 -6.33 5.27
C LEU A 378 -6.00 -6.90 4.00
N SER A 379 -7.18 -7.51 4.11
CA SER A 379 -7.95 -7.97 2.96
C SER A 379 -9.29 -7.23 2.90
N PRO A 380 -9.65 -6.62 1.74
CA PRO A 380 -10.93 -5.93 1.60
C PRO A 380 -12.10 -6.85 1.94
N VAL A 381 -13.04 -6.35 2.74
CA VAL A 381 -14.31 -7.01 2.99
C VAL A 381 -15.27 -6.64 1.85
N PRO A 382 -15.78 -7.61 1.08
CA PRO A 382 -16.74 -7.30 0.03
C PRO A 382 -17.98 -6.64 0.64
N GLU A 383 -18.43 -5.54 0.04
CA GLU A 383 -19.60 -4.81 0.54
C GLU A 383 -20.82 -5.75 0.71
N PRO A 384 -21.67 -5.54 1.72
CA PRO A 384 -22.87 -6.36 1.94
C PRO A 384 -23.77 -6.47 0.71
N ALA A 385 -23.79 -5.44 -0.15
CA ALA A 385 -24.54 -5.45 -1.40
C ALA A 385 -24.01 -6.48 -2.42
N THR A 386 -22.69 -6.70 -2.47
CA THR A 386 -22.05 -7.72 -3.32
C THR A 386 -22.50 -9.12 -2.91
N TRP A 387 -22.55 -9.40 -1.60
CA TRP A 387 -23.08 -10.66 -1.06
C TRP A 387 -24.59 -10.82 -1.32
N ALA A 388 -25.37 -9.75 -1.13
CA ALA A 388 -26.80 -9.78 -1.40
C ALA A 388 -27.12 -10.04 -2.88
N MET A 389 -26.37 -9.42 -3.82
CA MET A 389 -26.53 -9.65 -5.25
C MET A 389 -26.08 -11.07 -5.67
N MET A 390 -24.98 -11.57 -5.11
CA MET A 390 -24.51 -12.93 -5.37
C MET A 390 -25.50 -13.99 -4.87
N LEU A 391 -25.98 -13.85 -3.63
CA LEU A 391 -27.00 -14.74 -3.07
C LEU A 391 -28.34 -14.63 -3.80
N GLY A 392 -28.73 -13.42 -4.20
CA GLY A 392 -29.90 -13.18 -5.04
C GLY A 392 -29.81 -13.90 -6.40
N GLY A 393 -28.65 -13.80 -7.06
CA GLY A 393 -28.37 -14.47 -8.34
C GLY A 393 -28.40 -16.01 -8.22
N LEU A 394 -27.78 -16.57 -7.19
CA LEU A 394 -27.83 -18.02 -6.91
C LEU A 394 -29.28 -18.47 -6.64
N GLY A 395 -30.06 -17.70 -5.88
CA GLY A 395 -31.48 -17.98 -5.65
C GLY A 395 -32.31 -18.06 -6.94
N VAL A 396 -32.04 -17.18 -7.91
CA VAL A 396 -32.68 -17.21 -9.24
C VAL A 396 -32.28 -18.47 -10.03
N LEU A 397 -31.02 -18.88 -9.98
CA LEU A 397 -30.52 -20.09 -10.65
C LEU A 397 -31.11 -21.37 -10.06
N PHE A 398 -31.19 -21.49 -8.73
CA PHE A 398 -31.84 -22.63 -8.07
C PHE A 398 -33.34 -22.68 -8.38
N ARG A 399 -34.01 -21.53 -8.46
CA ARG A 399 -35.43 -21.46 -8.85
C ARG A 399 -35.65 -21.83 -10.33
N ARG A 400 -34.68 -21.54 -11.21
CA ARG A 400 -34.72 -21.97 -12.62
C ARG A 400 -34.50 -23.48 -12.76
N ARG A 401 -33.57 -24.09 -12.02
CA ARG A 401 -33.36 -25.55 -12.04
C ARG A 401 -34.60 -26.33 -11.62
N ARG A 402 -35.28 -25.91 -10.55
CA ARG A 402 -36.54 -26.55 -10.10
C ARG A 402 -37.72 -26.46 -11.08
N ARG A 403 -37.63 -25.63 -12.12
CA ARG A 403 -38.69 -25.51 -13.15
C ARG A 403 -38.51 -26.47 -14.33
N PHE A 404 -37.39 -27.19 -14.42
CA PHE A 404 -37.12 -28.15 -15.49
C PHE A 404 -37.23 -29.62 -15.05
N ASP A 405 -37.53 -29.87 -13.78
CA ASP A 405 -37.73 -31.21 -13.21
C ASP A 405 -39.24 -31.56 -13.02
N VAL A 406 -40.13 -31.03 -13.86
CA VAL A 406 -41.57 -31.38 -13.89
C VAL A 406 -41.95 -31.92 -15.26
#